data_AF-A0A0K0D0H0-F1
#
_entry.id   AF-A0A0K0D0H0-F1
#
_cell.length_a   1.000
_cell.length_b   1.000
_cell.length_c   1.000
_cell.angle_alpha   90.00
_cell.angle_beta   90.00
_cell.angle_gamma   90.00
#
_symmetry.space_group_name_H-M   'P 1'
#
loop_
_entity.id
_entity.type
_entity.pdbx_description
1 polymer ?
#
loop_
_entity_poly.entity_id
_entity_poly.type
_entity_poly.pdbx_seq_one_letter_code
_entity_poly.pdbx_strand_id
1 'polypeptide(L)'
;RLLRRLRLAAPNHIVELVTKKISVNQPSSWEHEKFNMKRLPAVTLSRLSAHDDPIRKSMLDTVGQLSMETLEQNIRTIAEAVLGHMLSLPETGYSSDPRVSADTSLLSRDAVDRQRLAHSIRLFASRPRSVADEAVTVACAANLAVAVGNYAKVTVSPVSMHEVQIWPGTSDRLMAERVKPAVFDLIIAGGVFSYLAVFYYPRSVPGLPPDYVLNEVKIVVSNIFIQHELSSKKDHKAFVDVVTQLL
;
A
#
# COMPACT_ATOMS: atom_id res chain seq x y z
N ARG A 1 -32.30 -4.99 20.91
CA ARG A 1 -33.34 -4.53 19.96
C ARG A 1 -32.73 -4.20 18.60
N LEU A 2 -31.77 -3.28 18.51
CA LEU A 2 -31.10 -2.94 17.24
C LEU A 2 -30.49 -4.14 16.50
N LEU A 3 -29.79 -5.04 17.19
CA LEU A 3 -29.22 -6.26 16.56
C LEU A 3 -30.28 -7.20 15.96
N ARG A 4 -31.45 -7.32 16.60
CA ARG A 4 -32.55 -8.13 16.05
C ARG A 4 -33.10 -7.47 14.79
N ARG A 5 -33.21 -6.15 14.76
CA ARG A 5 -33.63 -5.40 13.58
C ARG A 5 -32.63 -5.50 12.43
N LEU A 6 -31.33 -5.47 12.71
CA LEU A 6 -30.31 -5.69 11.69
C LEU A 6 -30.47 -7.06 11.03
N ARG A 7 -30.79 -8.11 11.81
CA ARG A 7 -31.08 -9.44 11.26
C ARG A 7 -32.34 -9.47 10.40
N LEU A 8 -33.38 -8.74 10.80
CA LEU A 8 -34.63 -8.64 10.02
C LEU A 8 -34.44 -7.84 8.73
N ALA A 9 -33.68 -6.75 8.78
CA ALA A 9 -33.38 -5.89 7.62
C ALA A 9 -32.34 -6.50 6.65
N ALA A 10 -31.71 -7.61 7.03
CA ALA A 10 -30.64 -8.26 6.26
C ALA A 10 -30.96 -9.75 6.01
N PRO A 11 -32.04 -10.09 5.27
CA PRO A 11 -32.44 -11.48 5.06
C PRO A 11 -31.37 -12.32 4.33
N ASN A 12 -30.53 -11.68 3.51
CA ASN A 12 -29.50 -12.34 2.71
C ASN A 12 -28.11 -12.35 3.38
N HIS A 13 -27.96 -11.71 4.53
CA HIS A 13 -26.66 -11.61 5.21
C HIS A 13 -26.75 -12.16 6.63
N ILE A 14 -25.76 -12.97 7.00
CA ILE A 14 -25.67 -13.52 8.35
C ILE A 14 -25.09 -12.44 9.27
N VAL A 15 -25.92 -11.88 10.16
CA VAL A 15 -25.47 -10.92 11.17
C VAL A 15 -25.14 -11.66 12.47
N GLU A 16 -23.85 -11.94 12.65
CA GLU A 16 -23.33 -12.55 13.87
C GLU A 16 -23.01 -11.50 14.93
N LEU A 17 -23.26 -11.85 16.20
CA LEU A 17 -22.86 -11.04 17.34
C LEU A 17 -21.61 -11.67 17.94
N VAL A 18 -20.45 -11.06 17.71
CA VAL A 18 -19.20 -11.48 18.33
C VAL A 18 -18.99 -10.65 19.59
N THR A 19 -19.05 -11.30 20.75
CA THR A 19 -18.73 -10.68 22.04
C THR A 19 -17.42 -11.24 22.58
N LYS A 20 -16.42 -10.41 22.77
CA LYS A 20 -15.18 -10.75 23.47
C LYS A 20 -15.28 -10.31 24.93
N LYS A 21 -14.81 -11.14 25.87
CA LYS A 21 -14.61 -10.71 27.26
C LYS A 21 -13.51 -9.65 27.27
N ILE A 22 -13.81 -8.48 27.84
CA ILE A 22 -12.87 -7.35 27.88
C ILE A 22 -11.71 -7.71 28.81
N SER A 23 -10.50 -7.67 28.27
CA SER A 23 -9.26 -7.86 29.01
C SER A 23 -8.54 -6.52 29.14
N VAL A 24 -8.27 -6.08 30.37
CA VAL A 24 -7.54 -4.82 30.64
C VAL A 24 -6.07 -4.90 30.19
N ASN A 25 -5.49 -6.11 30.16
CA ASN A 25 -4.08 -6.32 29.87
C ASN A 25 -3.72 -6.34 28.37
N GLN A 26 -4.72 -6.37 27.48
CA GLN A 26 -4.48 -6.37 26.03
C GLN A 26 -4.90 -5.01 25.44
N PRO A 27 -4.19 -4.48 24.43
CA PRO A 27 -4.60 -3.27 23.76
C PRO A 27 -5.98 -3.45 23.13
N SER A 28 -6.85 -2.45 23.31
CA SER A 28 -8.19 -2.46 22.72
C SER A 28 -8.07 -2.49 21.21
N SER A 29 -8.58 -3.57 20.61
CA SER A 29 -8.44 -3.80 19.18
C SER A 29 -9.64 -3.27 18.39
N TRP A 30 -10.77 -3.11 19.07
CA TRP A 30 -11.98 -2.49 18.54
C TRP A 30 -12.39 -1.28 19.38
N GLU A 31 -12.94 -0.26 18.73
CA GLU A 31 -13.35 0.98 19.42
C GLU A 31 -14.41 0.74 20.52
N HIS A 32 -15.35 -0.18 20.31
CA HIS A 32 -16.38 -0.48 21.31
C HIS A 32 -15.80 -1.05 22.63
N GLU A 33 -14.60 -1.67 22.60
CA GLU A 33 -13.95 -2.16 23.81
C GLU A 33 -13.56 -1.00 24.74
N LYS A 34 -13.11 0.13 24.18
CA LYS A 34 -12.77 1.36 24.94
C LYS A 34 -13.98 1.92 25.68
N PHE A 35 -15.13 1.93 25.02
CA PHE A 35 -16.39 2.38 25.63
C PHE A 35 -16.90 1.40 26.69
N ASN A 36 -16.81 0.10 26.44
CA ASN A 36 -17.25 -0.89 27.40
C ASN A 36 -16.40 -0.88 28.69
N MET A 37 -15.08 -0.60 28.62
CA MET A 37 -14.25 -0.37 29.83
C MET A 37 -14.78 0.77 30.68
N LYS A 38 -15.30 1.83 30.04
CA LYS A 38 -15.95 2.97 30.70
C LYS A 38 -17.40 2.70 31.11
N ARG A 39 -17.85 1.44 31.02
CA ARG A 39 -19.24 1.00 31.30
C ARG A 39 -20.29 1.70 30.39
N LEU A 40 -19.88 2.13 29.20
CA LEU A 40 -20.78 2.69 28.19
C LEU A 40 -21.17 1.59 27.18
N PRO A 41 -22.46 1.38 26.91
CA PRO A 41 -22.89 0.38 25.95
C PRO A 41 -22.48 0.79 24.53
N ALA A 42 -21.61 0.01 23.90
CA ALA A 42 -21.14 0.26 22.54
C ALA A 42 -21.17 -1.01 21.69
N VAL A 43 -21.33 -0.81 20.38
CA VAL A 43 -21.32 -1.88 19.36
C VAL A 43 -20.52 -1.37 18.17
N THR A 44 -19.69 -2.24 17.59
CA THR A 44 -19.06 -1.99 16.28
C THR A 44 -19.72 -2.88 15.24
N LEU A 45 -20.16 -2.28 14.13
CA LEU A 45 -20.58 -3.00 12.94
C LEU A 45 -19.37 -3.13 12.01
N SER A 46 -19.03 -4.36 11.62
CA SER A 46 -17.90 -4.59 10.73
C SER A 46 -18.14 -5.82 9.85
N ARG A 47 -17.55 -5.82 8.65
CA ARG A 47 -17.54 -6.96 7.72
C ARG A 47 -16.58 -8.07 8.16
N LEU A 48 -15.65 -7.75 9.05
CA LEU A 48 -14.54 -8.62 9.40
C LEU A 48 -14.88 -9.40 10.67
N SER A 49 -14.54 -10.69 10.69
CA SER A 49 -14.78 -11.54 11.85
C SER A 49 -13.80 -11.24 12.99
N ALA A 50 -12.58 -10.83 12.65
CA ALA A 50 -11.51 -10.52 13.59
C ALA A 50 -10.95 -9.10 13.39
N HIS A 51 -10.38 -8.54 14.46
CA HIS A 51 -9.70 -7.24 14.40
C HIS A 51 -8.38 -7.31 13.63
N ASP A 52 -7.73 -8.48 13.61
CA ASP A 52 -6.40 -8.69 13.04
C ASP A 52 -6.44 -9.22 11.60
N ASP A 53 -7.57 -9.07 10.92
CA ASP A 53 -7.72 -9.50 9.53
C ASP A 53 -6.72 -8.77 8.63
N PRO A 54 -5.91 -9.47 7.80
CA PRO A 54 -4.88 -8.85 6.95
C PRO A 54 -5.44 -7.78 6.00
N ILE A 55 -6.73 -7.84 5.67
CA ILE A 55 -7.40 -6.84 4.84
C ILE A 55 -7.29 -5.43 5.46
N ARG A 56 -7.24 -5.31 6.80
CA ARG A 56 -7.07 -4.02 7.51
C ARG A 56 -5.67 -3.42 7.37
N LYS A 57 -4.66 -4.24 7.10
CA LYS A 57 -3.26 -3.84 7.01
C LYS A 57 -2.79 -3.69 5.56
N SER A 58 -3.71 -3.83 4.59
CA SER A 58 -3.38 -3.73 3.17
C SER A 58 -3.16 -2.28 2.76
N MET A 59 -2.05 -2.01 2.09
CA MET A 59 -1.79 -0.74 1.39
C MET A 59 -2.49 -0.65 0.03
N LEU A 60 -3.06 -1.77 -0.45
CA LEU A 60 -3.65 -1.90 -1.78
C LEU A 60 -5.18 -1.72 -1.75
N ASP A 61 -5.74 -1.22 -0.66
CA ASP A 61 -7.15 -0.86 -0.57
C ASP A 61 -7.43 0.33 -1.49
N THR A 62 -8.06 0.07 -2.62
CA THR A 62 -8.31 1.04 -3.69
C THR A 62 -9.79 1.09 -4.01
N VAL A 63 -10.25 2.26 -4.47
CA VAL A 63 -11.66 2.48 -4.84
C VAL A 63 -12.17 1.48 -5.87
N GLY A 64 -11.29 0.93 -6.72
CA GLY A 64 -11.65 -0.08 -7.71
C GLY A 64 -12.14 -1.40 -7.13
N GLN A 65 -11.77 -1.73 -5.89
CA GLN A 65 -12.24 -2.95 -5.20
C GLN A 65 -13.60 -2.76 -4.53
N LEU A 66 -14.09 -1.52 -4.44
CA LEU A 66 -15.36 -1.20 -3.80
C LEU A 66 -16.53 -1.45 -4.78
N SER A 67 -17.42 -2.37 -4.43
CA SER A 67 -18.68 -2.55 -5.16
C SER A 67 -19.73 -1.56 -4.66
N MET A 68 -20.30 -0.79 -5.59
CA MET A 68 -21.31 0.22 -5.27
C MET A 68 -22.63 -0.41 -4.84
N GLU A 69 -22.99 -1.52 -5.46
CA GLU A 69 -24.21 -2.26 -5.20
C GLU A 69 -24.25 -2.79 -3.76
N THR A 70 -23.14 -3.35 -3.27
CA THR A 70 -23.07 -3.87 -1.90
C THR A 70 -23.06 -2.74 -0.87
N LEU A 71 -22.39 -1.63 -1.17
CA LEU A 71 -22.37 -0.46 -0.30
C LEU A 71 -23.78 0.13 -0.15
N GLU A 72 -24.51 0.27 -1.25
CA GLU A 72 -25.89 0.77 -1.26
C GLU A 72 -26.81 -0.11 -0.41
N GLN A 73 -26.74 -1.44 -0.60
CA GLN A 73 -27.48 -2.41 0.19
C GLN A 73 -27.14 -2.33 1.68
N ASN A 74 -25.85 -2.25 2.02
CA ASN A 74 -25.39 -2.14 3.40
C ASN A 74 -25.91 -0.85 4.07
N ILE A 75 -25.85 0.28 3.38
CA ILE A 75 -26.35 1.56 3.88
C ILE A 75 -27.85 1.47 4.13
N ARG A 76 -28.61 0.88 3.19
CA ARG A 76 -30.05 0.70 3.34
C ARG A 76 -30.39 -0.17 4.54
N THR A 77 -29.75 -1.32 4.69
CA THR A 77 -29.96 -2.23 5.83
C THR A 77 -29.65 -1.56 7.17
N ILE A 78 -28.56 -0.79 7.25
CA ILE A 78 -28.21 -0.05 8.48
C ILE A 78 -29.22 1.06 8.75
N ALA A 79 -29.60 1.85 7.75
CA ALA A 79 -30.55 2.93 7.88
C ALA A 79 -31.92 2.41 8.35
N GLU A 80 -32.40 1.31 7.78
CA GLU A 80 -33.66 0.68 8.16
C GLU A 80 -33.63 0.17 9.60
N ALA A 81 -32.54 -0.48 10.02
CA ALA A 81 -32.39 -0.96 11.39
C ALA A 81 -32.33 0.19 12.42
N VAL A 82 -31.65 1.29 12.08
CA VAL A 82 -31.56 2.50 12.92
C VAL A 82 -32.91 3.21 13.00
N LEU A 83 -33.58 3.44 11.88
CA LEU A 83 -34.90 4.05 11.83
C LEU A 83 -35.93 3.24 12.61
N GLY A 84 -35.93 1.92 12.41
CA GLY A 84 -36.75 1.02 13.20
C GLY A 84 -36.47 1.19 14.69
N HIS A 85 -35.19 1.24 15.09
CA HIS A 85 -34.82 1.41 16.49
C HIS A 85 -35.28 2.76 17.07
N MET A 86 -35.08 3.87 16.35
CA MET A 86 -35.47 5.22 16.77
C MET A 86 -36.99 5.36 16.90
N LEU A 87 -37.75 4.84 15.93
CA LEU A 87 -39.21 4.93 15.89
C LEU A 87 -39.89 3.85 16.73
N SER A 88 -39.14 2.95 17.38
CA SER A 88 -39.65 1.86 18.20
C SER A 88 -40.72 0.99 17.51
N LEU A 89 -40.59 0.80 16.19
CA LEU A 89 -41.58 0.08 15.38
C LEU A 89 -41.70 -1.39 15.80
N PRO A 90 -42.88 -2.03 15.70
CA PRO A 90 -43.03 -3.43 16.05
C PRO A 90 -42.10 -4.32 15.20
N GLU A 91 -41.48 -5.33 15.82
CA GLU A 91 -40.56 -6.27 15.15
C GLU A 91 -41.33 -7.26 14.26
N THR A 92 -42.59 -7.51 14.59
CA THR A 92 -43.57 -8.23 13.78
C THR A 92 -44.27 -7.23 12.87
N GLY A 93 -44.36 -7.50 11.57
CA GLY A 93 -44.98 -6.61 10.59
C GLY A 93 -46.36 -6.08 11.02
N TYR A 94 -46.75 -4.94 10.46
CA TYR A 94 -47.99 -4.25 10.83
C TYR A 94 -49.26 -4.97 10.36
N SER A 95 -49.12 -6.01 9.53
CA SER A 95 -50.22 -6.74 8.91
C SER A 95 -50.23 -8.20 9.35
N SER A 96 -51.41 -8.69 9.75
CA SER A 96 -51.73 -10.11 9.92
C SER A 96 -52.19 -10.77 8.61
N ASP A 97 -52.31 -10.01 7.51
CA ASP A 97 -52.74 -10.50 6.21
C ASP A 97 -51.59 -11.22 5.48
N PRO A 98 -51.71 -12.54 5.17
CA PRO A 98 -50.68 -13.30 4.48
C PRO A 98 -50.47 -12.88 3.01
N ARG A 99 -51.38 -12.08 2.43
CA ARG A 99 -51.28 -11.61 1.04
C ARG A 99 -50.52 -10.30 0.90
N VAL A 100 -50.60 -9.46 1.92
CA VAL A 100 -49.68 -8.35 2.07
C VAL A 100 -48.41 -8.97 2.63
N SER A 101 -47.56 -9.48 1.74
CA SER A 101 -46.13 -9.62 2.07
C SER A 101 -45.67 -8.20 2.33
N ALA A 102 -45.87 -7.73 3.56
CA ALA A 102 -45.32 -6.50 4.03
C ALA A 102 -43.82 -6.76 4.00
N ASP A 103 -43.19 -6.44 2.87
CA ASP A 103 -41.80 -6.07 2.86
C ASP A 103 -41.67 -5.11 4.04
N THR A 104 -41.12 -5.58 5.15
CA THR A 104 -40.98 -4.81 6.40
C THR A 104 -40.00 -3.65 6.24
N SER A 105 -39.64 -3.34 5.00
CA SER A 105 -38.72 -2.31 4.60
C SER A 105 -39.41 -0.96 4.61
N LEU A 106 -38.97 -0.13 5.56
CA LEU A 106 -39.42 1.25 5.74
C LEU A 106 -38.90 2.16 4.62
N LEU A 107 -37.85 1.72 3.94
CA LEU A 107 -37.17 2.48 2.90
C LEU A 107 -37.52 1.90 1.53
N SER A 108 -37.85 2.79 0.59
CA SER A 108 -37.96 2.43 -0.82
C SER A 108 -36.64 1.83 -1.34
N ARG A 109 -36.72 1.09 -2.45
CA ARG A 109 -35.54 0.54 -3.11
C ARG A 109 -34.55 1.63 -3.52
N ASP A 110 -35.06 2.77 -3.96
CA ASP A 110 -34.27 3.91 -4.43
C ASP A 110 -34.02 4.97 -3.33
N ALA A 111 -34.15 4.60 -2.05
CA ALA A 111 -33.96 5.55 -0.95
C ALA A 111 -32.51 6.05 -0.81
N VAL A 112 -31.55 5.31 -1.38
CA VAL A 112 -30.13 5.65 -1.35
C VAL A 112 -29.70 6.13 -2.74
N ASP A 113 -29.38 7.42 -2.84
CA ASP A 113 -28.92 7.99 -4.11
C ASP A 113 -27.47 7.58 -4.43
N ARG A 114 -27.32 6.77 -5.48
CA ARG A 114 -26.04 6.29 -6.00
C ARG A 114 -25.11 7.43 -6.43
N GLN A 115 -25.64 8.54 -6.94
CA GLN A 115 -24.80 9.67 -7.37
C GLN A 115 -24.12 10.35 -6.18
N ARG A 116 -24.85 10.51 -5.07
CA ARG A 116 -24.32 11.05 -3.80
C ARG A 116 -23.31 10.12 -3.15
N LEU A 117 -23.51 8.80 -3.25
CA LEU A 117 -22.50 7.82 -2.82
C LEU A 117 -21.22 7.94 -3.64
N ALA A 118 -21.33 8.01 -4.98
CA ALA A 118 -20.18 8.19 -5.85
C ALA A 118 -19.42 9.49 -5.56
N HIS A 119 -20.14 10.59 -5.29
CA HIS A 119 -19.53 11.84 -4.87
C HIS A 119 -18.78 11.69 -3.54
N SER A 120 -19.41 11.06 -2.54
CA SER A 120 -18.79 10.80 -1.23
C SER A 120 -17.51 9.97 -1.35
N ILE A 121 -17.51 8.92 -2.17
CA ILE A 121 -16.34 8.09 -2.41
C ILE A 121 -15.22 8.90 -3.08
N ARG A 122 -15.55 9.74 -4.06
CA ARG A 122 -14.55 10.64 -4.69
C ARG A 122 -13.96 11.64 -3.69
N LEU A 123 -14.75 12.14 -2.74
CA LEU A 123 -14.26 13.07 -1.72
C LEU A 123 -13.36 12.40 -0.68
N PHE A 124 -13.70 11.19 -0.23
CA PHE A 124 -13.04 10.56 0.92
C PHE A 124 -12.06 9.44 0.58
N ALA A 125 -12.16 8.84 -0.61
CA ALA A 125 -11.36 7.67 -0.98
C ALA A 125 -10.42 7.91 -2.17
N SER A 126 -10.47 9.08 -2.82
CA SER A 126 -9.59 9.39 -3.96
C SER A 126 -8.14 9.67 -3.58
N ARG A 127 -7.89 10.06 -2.33
CA ARG A 127 -6.55 10.37 -1.82
C ARG A 127 -6.25 9.57 -0.56
N PRO A 128 -5.01 9.07 -0.39
CA PRO A 128 -4.60 8.42 0.85
C PRO A 128 -4.69 9.42 2.00
N ARG A 129 -5.27 8.99 3.12
CA ARG A 129 -5.48 9.81 4.32
C ARG A 129 -4.57 9.32 5.43
N SER A 130 -3.28 9.60 5.30
CA SER A 130 -2.34 9.29 6.38
C SER A 130 -2.60 10.25 7.55
N VAL A 131 -2.56 9.73 8.78
CA VAL A 131 -2.66 10.56 9.99
C VAL A 131 -1.44 11.47 10.14
N ALA A 132 -0.31 11.11 9.54
CA ALA A 132 0.92 11.89 9.54
C ALA A 132 0.83 13.17 8.67
N ASP A 133 -0.12 13.26 7.73
CA ASP A 133 -0.31 14.43 6.88
C ASP A 133 -1.42 15.34 7.45
N GLU A 134 -1.01 16.41 8.12
CA GLU A 134 -1.91 17.37 8.73
C GLU A 134 -2.80 18.06 7.68
N ALA A 135 -2.27 18.40 6.51
CA ALA A 135 -3.04 19.08 5.48
C ALA A 135 -4.19 18.21 4.96
N VAL A 136 -3.94 16.91 4.78
CA VAL A 136 -4.96 15.95 4.32
C VAL A 136 -6.01 15.70 5.40
N THR A 137 -5.61 15.60 6.67
CA THR A 137 -6.56 15.40 7.77
C THR A 137 -7.47 16.62 7.97
N VAL A 138 -6.93 17.83 7.91
CA VAL A 138 -7.71 19.09 7.96
C VAL A 138 -8.68 19.20 6.80
N ALA A 139 -8.23 18.90 5.57
CA ALA A 139 -9.11 18.90 4.39
C ALA A 139 -10.24 17.87 4.51
N CYS A 140 -9.95 16.67 5.03
CA CYS A 140 -10.95 15.64 5.26
C CYS A 140 -11.98 16.08 6.32
N ALA A 141 -11.53 16.69 7.41
CA ALA A 141 -12.41 17.23 8.45
C ALA A 141 -13.30 18.35 7.92
N ALA A 142 -12.76 19.24 7.08
CA ALA A 142 -13.52 20.30 6.42
C ALA A 142 -14.58 19.73 5.47
N ASN A 143 -14.22 18.75 4.62
CA ASN A 143 -15.16 18.09 3.72
C ASN A 143 -16.29 17.40 4.48
N LEU A 144 -15.97 16.75 5.61
CA LEU A 144 -16.97 16.15 6.49
C LEU A 144 -17.87 17.20 7.14
N ALA A 145 -17.31 18.33 7.58
CA ALA A 145 -18.06 19.42 8.16
C ALA A 145 -19.05 20.05 7.16
N VAL A 146 -18.66 20.20 5.89
CA VAL A 146 -19.57 20.65 4.83
C VAL A 146 -20.68 19.62 4.58
N ALA A 147 -20.33 18.33 4.51
CA ALA A 147 -21.31 17.27 4.27
C ALA A 147 -22.36 17.17 5.40
N VAL A 148 -21.92 17.29 6.66
CA VAL A 148 -22.81 17.23 7.84
C VAL A 148 -23.51 18.56 8.09
N GLY A 149 -22.93 19.69 7.68
CA GLY A 149 -23.51 21.03 7.84
C GLY A 149 -24.88 21.18 7.16
N ASN A 150 -25.15 20.39 6.13
CA ASN A 150 -26.45 20.33 5.48
C ASN A 150 -27.55 19.67 6.34
N TYR A 151 -27.17 18.93 7.38
CA TYR A 151 -28.07 18.13 8.21
C TYR A 151 -28.06 18.53 9.69
N ALA A 152 -26.94 19.03 10.21
CA ALA A 152 -26.76 19.36 11.61
C ALA A 152 -25.75 20.49 11.83
N LYS A 153 -25.82 21.14 13.00
CA LYS A 153 -24.80 22.11 13.44
C LYS A 153 -23.49 21.36 13.74
N VAL A 154 -22.41 21.74 13.06
CA VAL A 154 -21.11 21.06 13.18
C VAL A 154 -20.18 21.81 14.12
N THR A 155 -19.57 21.07 15.05
CA THR A 155 -18.46 21.53 15.88
C THR A 155 -17.29 20.58 15.72
N VAL A 156 -16.13 21.09 15.31
CA VAL A 156 -14.90 20.30 15.18
C VAL A 156 -14.09 20.46 16.46
N SER A 157 -13.87 19.37 17.19
CA SER A 157 -13.01 19.36 18.38
C SER A 157 -11.71 18.60 18.08
N PRO A 158 -10.54 19.14 18.48
CA PRO A 158 -9.28 18.42 18.35
C PRO A 158 -9.30 17.18 19.25
N VAL A 159 -8.81 16.06 18.73
CA VAL A 159 -8.69 14.79 19.47
C VAL A 159 -7.21 14.52 19.74
N SER A 160 -6.86 14.33 21.00
CA SER A 160 -5.50 13.99 21.42
C SER A 160 -5.28 12.48 21.40
N MET A 161 -4.39 12.04 20.51
CA MET A 161 -4.00 10.63 20.36
C MET A 161 -2.92 10.27 21.39
N HIS A 162 -3.29 10.04 22.64
CA HIS A 162 -2.32 9.72 23.72
C HIS A 162 -1.72 8.31 23.60
N GLU A 163 -2.38 7.40 22.87
CA GLU A 163 -2.01 5.98 22.79
C GLU A 163 -1.28 5.61 21.48
N VAL A 164 -1.13 6.56 20.55
CA VAL A 164 -0.61 6.27 19.20
C VAL A 164 0.56 7.19 18.89
N GLN A 165 1.72 6.59 18.64
CA GLN A 165 2.86 7.31 18.08
C GLN A 165 2.73 7.34 16.56
N ILE A 166 2.52 8.54 16.01
CA ILE A 166 2.50 8.74 14.56
C ILE A 166 3.95 8.80 14.10
N TRP A 167 4.31 7.92 13.16
CA TRP A 167 5.59 8.00 12.50
C TRP A 167 5.57 9.19 11.52
N PRO A 168 6.47 10.18 11.67
CA PRO A 168 6.58 11.26 10.70
C PRO A 168 6.96 10.67 9.34
N GLY A 169 6.45 11.26 8.26
CA GLY A 169 6.79 10.82 6.91
C GLY A 169 8.30 10.87 6.70
N THR A 170 8.93 9.74 6.40
CA THR A 170 10.35 9.66 6.08
C THR A 170 10.55 10.20 4.66
N SER A 171 11.05 11.41 4.53
CA SER A 171 11.55 11.95 3.26
C SER A 171 12.94 11.39 2.98
N ASP A 172 12.99 10.18 2.43
CA ASP A 172 14.26 9.62 1.99
C ASP A 172 14.61 10.08 0.57
N ARG A 173 15.86 10.49 0.36
CA ARG A 173 16.35 10.88 -0.97
C ARG A 173 16.89 9.62 -1.64
N LEU A 174 16.09 9.01 -2.50
CA LEU A 174 16.55 7.91 -3.35
C LEU A 174 17.61 8.43 -4.33
N MET A 175 18.89 8.25 -3.99
CA MET A 175 20.00 8.56 -4.88
C MET A 175 20.23 7.38 -5.82
N ALA A 176 19.64 7.45 -7.01
CA ALA A 176 19.91 6.51 -8.09
C ALA A 176 21.17 6.95 -8.84
N GLU A 177 22.34 6.60 -8.31
CA GLU A 177 23.59 6.84 -9.02
C GLU A 177 23.81 5.76 -10.10
N ARG A 178 24.05 6.22 -11.33
CA ARG A 178 24.30 5.35 -12.47
C ARG A 178 25.75 4.88 -12.42
N VAL A 179 26.01 3.79 -11.70
CA VAL A 179 27.32 3.13 -11.73
C VAL A 179 27.53 2.57 -13.13
N LYS A 180 28.50 3.10 -13.91
CA LYS A 180 28.94 2.49 -15.18
C LYS A 180 30.22 1.70 -14.93
N PRO A 181 30.16 0.38 -14.75
CA PRO A 181 31.24 -0.42 -14.16
C PRO A 181 32.41 -0.77 -15.11
N ALA A 182 32.38 -0.38 -16.40
CA ALA A 182 33.35 -0.88 -17.38
C ALA A 182 34.20 0.21 -18.06
N VAL A 183 33.82 1.48 -17.96
CA VAL A 183 34.54 2.57 -18.66
C VAL A 183 35.85 2.90 -17.95
N PHE A 184 35.87 2.82 -16.62
CA PHE A 184 37.06 3.11 -15.82
C PHE A 184 38.19 2.13 -16.10
N ASP A 185 37.89 0.82 -16.10
CA ASP A 185 38.87 -0.22 -16.38
C ASP A 185 39.40 -0.14 -17.82
N LEU A 186 38.55 0.23 -18.79
CA LEU A 186 38.98 0.45 -20.18
C LEU A 186 39.94 1.65 -20.31
N ILE A 187 39.70 2.74 -19.55
CA ILE A 187 40.60 3.90 -19.54
C ILE A 187 41.96 3.51 -18.95
N ILE A 188 41.98 2.75 -17.84
CA ILE A 188 43.22 2.26 -17.24
C ILE A 188 43.96 1.34 -18.21
N ALA A 189 43.27 0.37 -18.81
CA ALA A 189 43.87 -0.56 -19.77
C ALA A 189 44.46 0.17 -20.98
N GLY A 190 43.74 1.15 -21.54
CA GLY A 190 44.24 2.00 -22.62
C GLY A 190 45.47 2.83 -22.22
N GLY A 191 45.47 3.37 -21.00
CA GLY A 191 46.61 4.08 -20.42
C GLY A 191 47.86 3.21 -20.35
N VAL A 192 47.75 2.01 -19.77
CA VAL A 192 48.88 1.05 -19.68
C VAL A 192 49.39 0.65 -21.07
N PHE A 193 48.48 0.38 -22.01
CA PHE A 193 48.86 0.02 -23.38
C PHE A 193 49.64 1.15 -24.08
N SER A 194 49.16 2.39 -23.98
CA SER A 194 49.85 3.55 -24.54
C SER A 194 51.23 3.79 -23.92
N TYR A 195 51.36 3.59 -22.60
CA TYR A 195 52.63 3.71 -21.90
C TYR A 195 53.65 2.69 -22.43
N LEU A 196 53.27 1.42 -22.56
CA LEU A 196 54.14 0.39 -23.10
C LEU A 196 54.54 0.68 -24.55
N ALA A 197 53.59 1.11 -25.39
CA ALA A 197 53.87 1.47 -26.78
C ALA A 197 54.91 2.60 -26.88
N VAL A 198 54.78 3.68 -26.10
CA VAL A 198 55.70 4.82 -26.15
C VAL A 198 57.11 4.47 -25.65
N PHE A 199 57.26 3.55 -24.70
CA PHE A 199 58.59 3.19 -24.19
C PHE A 199 59.28 2.10 -25.00
N TYR A 200 58.54 1.15 -25.56
CA TYR A 200 59.11 0.03 -26.32
C TYR A 200 59.23 0.29 -27.82
N TYR A 201 58.33 1.09 -28.42
CA TYR A 201 58.35 1.37 -29.86
C TYR A 201 59.57 2.20 -30.33
N PRO A 202 60.00 3.27 -29.63
CA PRO A 202 61.20 4.02 -30.02
C PRO A 202 62.50 3.41 -29.51
N ARG A 203 62.44 2.34 -28.69
CA ARG A 203 63.61 1.63 -28.16
C ARG A 203 63.69 0.22 -28.71
N SER A 204 63.73 0.10 -30.04
CA SER A 204 64.34 -1.06 -30.70
C SER A 204 65.84 -1.08 -30.39
N VAL A 205 66.19 -1.62 -29.22
CA VAL A 205 67.56 -1.91 -28.81
C VAL A 205 68.14 -2.92 -29.81
N PRO A 206 69.23 -2.61 -30.53
CA PRO A 206 69.88 -3.60 -31.37
C PRO A 206 70.58 -4.60 -30.45
N GLY A 207 70.10 -5.85 -30.42
CA GLY A 207 70.81 -6.96 -29.76
C GLY A 207 70.01 -7.85 -28.79
N LEU A 208 68.70 -7.63 -28.60
CA LEU A 208 67.87 -8.59 -27.86
C LEU A 208 67.07 -9.48 -28.85
N PRO A 209 67.08 -10.82 -28.70
CA PRO A 209 66.29 -11.70 -29.56
C PRO A 209 64.79 -11.39 -29.43
N PRO A 210 64.02 -11.46 -30.53
CA PRO A 210 62.61 -11.04 -30.58
C PRO A 210 61.67 -11.84 -29.66
N ASP A 211 62.14 -12.95 -29.08
CA ASP A 211 61.33 -13.90 -28.32
C ASP A 211 61.14 -13.53 -26.84
N TYR A 212 61.88 -12.55 -26.31
CA TYR A 212 61.79 -12.14 -24.90
C TYR A 212 60.61 -11.20 -24.63
N VAL A 213 60.31 -10.29 -25.56
CA VAL A 213 59.27 -9.26 -25.38
C VAL A 213 57.86 -9.85 -25.52
N LEU A 214 57.69 -10.82 -26.44
CA LEU A 214 56.44 -11.55 -26.63
C LEU A 214 56.03 -12.37 -25.39
N ASN A 215 57.00 -12.91 -24.65
CA ASN A 215 56.74 -13.69 -23.45
C ASN A 215 56.36 -12.79 -22.26
N GLU A 216 57.03 -11.65 -22.05
CA GLU A 216 56.67 -10.71 -20.98
C GLU A 216 55.29 -10.07 -21.21
N VAL A 217 54.98 -9.65 -22.45
CA VAL A 217 53.65 -9.11 -22.79
C VAL A 217 52.56 -10.18 -22.68
N LYS A 218 52.82 -11.43 -23.08
CA LYS A 218 51.90 -12.56 -22.81
C LYS A 218 51.65 -12.77 -21.33
N ILE A 219 52.69 -12.70 -20.49
CA ILE A 219 52.57 -12.91 -19.03
C ILE A 219 51.76 -11.77 -18.38
N VAL A 220 51.99 -10.52 -18.78
CA VAL A 220 51.25 -9.37 -18.24
C VAL A 220 49.79 -9.36 -18.70
N VAL A 221 49.53 -9.62 -19.99
CA VAL A 221 48.16 -9.73 -20.52
C VAL A 221 47.43 -10.93 -19.91
N SER A 222 48.11 -12.06 -19.73
CA SER A 222 47.54 -13.24 -19.04
C SER A 222 47.23 -12.94 -17.56
N ASN A 223 48.10 -12.25 -16.83
CA ASN A 223 47.86 -11.94 -15.41
C ASN A 223 46.77 -10.89 -15.19
N ILE A 224 46.64 -9.91 -16.09
CA ILE A 224 45.53 -8.94 -16.05
C ILE A 224 44.20 -9.62 -16.38
N PHE A 225 44.18 -10.60 -17.29
CA PHE A 225 42.96 -11.33 -17.65
C PHE A 225 42.56 -12.43 -16.66
N ILE A 226 43.51 -13.07 -15.95
CA ILE A 226 43.20 -14.05 -14.88
C ILE A 226 42.45 -13.39 -13.72
N GLN A 227 42.68 -12.11 -13.43
CA GLN A 227 41.86 -11.34 -12.47
C GLN A 227 40.44 -11.08 -12.98
N HIS A 228 40.21 -11.10 -14.30
CA HIS A 228 38.92 -10.88 -14.95
C HIS A 228 38.15 -12.19 -15.23
N GLU A 229 38.74 -13.35 -14.87
CA GLU A 229 38.19 -14.69 -15.05
C GLU A 229 37.14 -15.06 -13.98
N LEU A 230 36.19 -14.15 -13.75
CA LEU A 230 34.93 -14.45 -13.08
C LEU A 230 33.69 -14.04 -13.90
N SER A 231 33.83 -13.45 -15.11
CA SER A 231 32.68 -12.82 -15.77
C SER A 231 32.32 -13.25 -17.21
N SER A 232 33.23 -13.70 -18.09
CA SER A 232 32.79 -14.16 -19.44
C SER A 232 33.88 -14.91 -20.22
N LYS A 233 33.68 -16.22 -20.45
CA LYS A 233 34.59 -17.06 -21.25
C LYS A 233 34.52 -16.80 -22.77
N LYS A 234 33.52 -16.07 -23.26
CA LYS A 234 33.23 -15.96 -24.70
C LYS A 234 34.04 -14.85 -25.38
N ASP A 235 34.39 -13.80 -24.63
CA ASP A 235 35.08 -12.61 -25.15
C ASP A 235 36.61 -12.78 -25.14
N HIS A 236 37.12 -13.74 -24.37
CA HIS A 236 38.55 -14.02 -24.25
C HIS A 236 39.18 -14.48 -25.57
N LYS A 237 38.49 -15.35 -26.33
CA LYS A 237 39.03 -15.91 -27.57
C LYS A 237 39.09 -14.89 -28.71
N ALA A 238 38.09 -14.03 -28.81
CA ALA A 238 38.02 -12.98 -29.83
C ALA A 238 39.08 -11.89 -29.61
N PHE A 239 39.35 -11.52 -28.35
CA PHE A 239 40.35 -10.50 -28.05
C PHE A 239 41.79 -11.01 -28.24
N VAL A 240 42.06 -12.28 -27.88
CA VAL A 240 43.38 -12.90 -28.10
C VAL A 240 43.69 -13.03 -29.61
N ASP A 241 42.71 -13.40 -30.44
CA ASP A 241 42.91 -13.47 -31.89
C ASP A 241 43.18 -12.09 -32.52
N VAL A 242 42.51 -11.03 -32.04
CA VAL A 242 42.72 -9.65 -32.53
C VAL A 242 44.10 -9.11 -32.12
N VAL A 243 44.54 -9.38 -30.90
CA VAL A 243 45.87 -8.94 -30.43
C VAL A 243 47.00 -9.73 -31.10
N THR A 244 46.77 -11.01 -31.42
CA THR A 244 47.75 -11.84 -32.15
C THR A 244 47.85 -11.47 -33.64
N GLN A 245 46.80 -10.84 -34.21
CA GLN A 245 46.83 -10.31 -35.58
C GLN A 245 47.43 -8.89 -35.69
N LEU A 246 47.54 -8.15 -34.58
CA LEU A 246 48.03 -6.77 -34.55
C LEU A 246 49.51 -6.63 -34.14
N LEU A 247 50.14 -7.74 -33.71
CA LEU A 247 51.58 -7.88 -33.45
C LEU A 247 52.25 -8.65 -34.60
#